data_AF-A0A3D5E5B1-F1
#
_entry.id   AF-A0A3D5E5B1-F1
#
_cell.length_a   1.000
_cell.length_b   1.000
_cell.length_c   1.000
_cell.angle_alpha   90.00
_cell.angle_beta   90.00
_cell.angle_gamma   90.00
#
_symmetry.space_group_name_H-M   'P 1'
#
loop_
_entity.id
_entity.type
_entity.pdbx_description
1 polymer ?
#
loop_
_entity_poly.entity_id
_entity_poly.type
_entity_poly.pdbx_seq_one_letter_code
_entity_poly.pdbx_strand_id
1 'polypeptide(L)' 'LLLITIFIGLSAKSQIILNNDTTVCGVQNFTLNAISSNVDSLVTDDVYTDVVDLGFDFDFYGNTYSKMLISSNGYVTF' A
#
# COMPACT_ATOMS: atom_id res chain seq x y z
N LEU A 1 -31.03 42.62 9.83
CA LEU A 1 -31.71 41.33 9.59
C LEU A 1 -31.24 40.78 8.24
N LEU A 2 -30.09 40.10 8.20
CA LEU A 2 -29.58 39.37 7.03
C LEU A 2 -28.25 38.72 7.46
N LEU A 3 -27.90 37.46 7.26
CA LEU A 3 -28.60 36.19 7.02
C LEU A 3 -27.52 35.16 7.40
N ILE A 4 -27.83 34.25 8.31
CA ILE A 4 -26.95 33.15 8.74
C ILE A 4 -26.71 32.19 7.57
N THR A 5 -25.46 31.79 7.34
CA THR A 5 -25.11 30.56 6.59
C THR A 5 -23.84 29.95 7.21
N ILE A 6 -23.98 29.09 8.22
CA ILE A 6 -23.88 27.61 8.19
C ILE A 6 -22.54 27.11 7.60
N PHE A 7 -21.62 26.73 8.48
CA PHE A 7 -20.50 25.83 8.17
C PHE A 7 -21.03 24.40 8.14
N ILE A 8 -21.27 23.86 6.94
CA ILE A 8 -21.60 22.44 6.77
C ILE A 8 -20.29 21.67 6.69
N GLY A 9 -20.06 20.76 7.63
CA GLY A 9 -18.90 19.87 7.62
C GLY A 9 -18.91 18.98 6.39
N LEU A 10 -17.88 19.11 5.54
CA LEU A 10 -17.64 18.20 4.44
C LEU A 10 -16.86 16.99 4.96
N SER A 11 -17.52 15.84 5.10
CA SER A 11 -16.81 14.57 5.15
C SER A 11 -16.35 14.24 3.74
N ALA A 12 -15.08 14.48 3.43
CA ALA A 12 -14.50 14.07 2.17
C ALA A 12 -14.31 12.55 2.17
N LYS A 13 -15.24 11.82 1.57
CA LYS A 13 -15.01 10.43 1.13
C LYS A 13 -14.40 10.52 -0.27
N SER A 14 -13.09 10.34 -0.38
CA SER A 14 -12.45 10.17 -1.69
C SER A 14 -12.63 8.74 -2.16
N GLN A 15 -13.33 8.55 -3.27
CA GLN A 15 -13.20 7.37 -4.11
C GLN A 15 -13.36 7.83 -5.57
N ILE A 16 -12.33 7.63 -6.39
CA ILE A 16 -12.37 7.92 -7.81
C ILE A 16 -12.83 6.64 -8.51
N ILE A 17 -14.05 6.66 -9.03
CA ILE A 17 -14.66 5.55 -9.77
C ILE A 17 -14.55 5.90 -11.27
N LEU A 18 -13.63 5.24 -11.99
CA LEU A 18 -13.34 5.50 -13.41
C LEU A 18 -14.21 4.67 -14.38
N ASN A 19 -15.14 3.85 -13.86
CA ASN A 19 -16.02 2.96 -14.62
C ASN A 19 -17.29 2.67 -13.79
N ASN A 20 -18.44 2.38 -14.43
CA ASN A 20 -19.72 2.05 -13.74
C ASN A 20 -19.70 0.67 -13.04
N ASP A 21 -18.53 0.19 -12.68
CA ASP A 21 -18.38 -1.04 -11.93
C ASP A 21 -18.57 -0.73 -10.45
N THR A 22 -19.79 -0.98 -9.99
CA THR A 22 -20.19 -0.89 -8.58
C THR A 22 -20.05 -2.23 -7.88
N THR A 23 -19.46 -3.24 -8.54
CA THR A 23 -19.22 -4.52 -7.90
C THR A 23 -18.04 -4.38 -6.95
N VAL A 24 -18.36 -4.13 -5.69
CA VAL A 24 -17.45 -4.46 -4.60
C VAL A 24 -17.28 -5.97 -4.69
N CYS A 25 -16.15 -6.43 -5.24
CA CYS A 25 -15.74 -7.82 -5.12
C CYS A 25 -15.93 -8.21 -3.65
N GLY A 26 -16.79 -9.21 -3.39
CA GLY A 26 -17.15 -9.58 -2.02
C GLY A 26 -15.91 -9.81 -1.18
N VAL A 27 -15.98 -9.52 0.12
CA VAL A 27 -14.85 -9.62 1.07
C VAL A 27 -14.05 -10.89 0.81
N GLN A 28 -12.92 -10.74 0.11
CA GLN A 28 -12.00 -11.84 -0.14
C GLN A 28 -11.16 -11.96 1.12
N ASN A 29 -11.30 -13.08 1.83
CA ASN A 29 -10.40 -13.39 2.92
C ASN A 29 -9.06 -13.82 2.31
N PHE A 30 -8.15 -12.87 2.21
CA PHE A 30 -6.77 -13.16 1.84
C PHE A 30 -5.98 -13.44 3.12
N THR A 31 -5.44 -14.64 3.26
CA THR A 31 -4.52 -14.95 4.36
C THR A 31 -3.18 -14.30 4.04
N LEU A 32 -2.95 -13.11 4.60
CA LEU A 32 -1.66 -12.44 4.56
C LEU A 32 -0.71 -13.18 5.52
N ASN A 33 0.14 -14.03 4.98
CA ASN A 33 1.21 -14.68 5.74
C ASN A 33 2.47 -13.82 5.68
N ALA A 34 2.91 -13.31 6.83
CA ALA A 34 4.27 -12.79 6.94
C ALA A 34 5.22 -13.99 7.04
N ILE A 35 5.88 -14.35 5.94
CA ILE A 35 6.98 -15.32 5.99
C ILE A 35 8.22 -14.54 6.45
N SER A 36 8.47 -14.54 7.75
CA SER A 36 9.81 -14.23 8.27
C SER A 36 10.01 -14.98 9.58
N SER A 37 10.50 -16.21 9.48
CA SER A 37 11.01 -16.99 10.62
C SER A 37 12.54 -16.94 10.74
N ASN A 38 13.21 -16.34 9.77
CA ASN A 38 14.66 -16.28 9.69
C ASN A 38 15.08 -14.83 9.80
N VAL A 39 15.92 -14.54 10.79
CA VAL A 39 16.57 -13.24 10.92
C VAL A 39 17.38 -13.02 9.66
N ASP A 40 16.99 -12.06 8.85
CA ASP A 40 17.74 -11.71 7.66
C ASP A 40 19.07 -11.05 8.04
N SER A 41 20.02 -11.09 7.12
CA SER A 41 21.40 -10.60 7.27
C SER A 41 21.52 -9.06 7.39
N LEU A 42 20.40 -8.36 7.56
CA LEU A 42 20.30 -6.92 7.87
C LEU A 42 20.78 -6.62 9.31
N VAL A 43 22.04 -6.93 9.59
CA VAL A 43 22.71 -6.66 10.88
C VAL A 43 23.55 -5.38 10.84
N THR A 44 23.64 -4.74 9.69
CA THR A 44 24.40 -3.50 9.46
C THR A 44 23.43 -2.38 9.10
N ASP A 45 23.68 -1.19 9.65
CA ASP A 45 22.89 0.01 9.39
C ASP A 45 23.06 0.50 7.94
N ASP A 46 22.03 1.14 7.41
CA ASP A 46 21.94 1.67 6.04
C ASP A 46 22.25 0.65 4.92
N VAL A 47 21.89 -0.62 5.14
CA VAL A 47 22.03 -1.71 4.15
C VAL A 47 20.67 -2.19 3.66
N TYR A 48 20.63 -2.77 2.46
CA TYR A 48 19.45 -3.42 1.89
C TYR A 48 19.61 -4.93 1.87
N THR A 49 18.49 -5.65 1.86
CA THR A 49 18.44 -7.08 1.59
C THR A 49 18.90 -7.39 0.17
N ASP A 50 19.11 -8.67 -0.12
CA ASP A 50 19.03 -9.14 -1.50
C ASP A 50 17.63 -8.86 -2.09
N VAL A 51 17.53 -8.95 -3.42
CA VAL A 51 16.25 -8.75 -4.12
C VAL A 51 15.26 -9.85 -3.74
N VAL A 52 14.11 -9.45 -3.19
CA VAL A 52 13.03 -10.36 -2.79
C VAL A 52 11.97 -10.41 -3.89
N ASP A 53 11.60 -11.62 -4.32
CA ASP A 53 10.50 -11.84 -5.26
C ASP A 53 9.15 -11.76 -4.54
N LEU A 54 8.23 -10.93 -5.06
CA LEU A 54 6.90 -10.75 -4.48
C LEU A 54 5.95 -11.88 -4.85
N GLY A 55 6.20 -12.57 -5.97
CA GLY A 55 5.28 -13.58 -6.53
C GLY A 55 4.01 -13.01 -7.17
N PHE A 56 3.88 -11.67 -7.25
CA PHE A 56 2.81 -10.97 -7.95
C PHE A 56 3.28 -9.58 -8.42
N ASP A 57 2.57 -9.00 -9.37
CA ASP A 57 2.84 -7.66 -9.90
C ASP A 57 2.26 -6.57 -8.97
N PHE A 58 3.07 -5.57 -8.67
CA PHE A 58 2.73 -4.44 -7.80
C PHE A 58 3.02 -3.10 -8.51
N ASP A 59 2.00 -2.28 -8.67
CA ASP A 59 2.14 -0.97 -9.32
C ASP A 59 2.53 0.11 -8.31
N PHE A 60 3.67 0.76 -8.56
CA PHE A 60 4.22 1.83 -7.72
C PHE A 60 4.69 3.01 -8.59
N TYR A 61 4.14 4.20 -8.35
CA TYR A 61 4.39 5.43 -9.12
C TYR A 61 4.33 5.27 -10.65
N GLY A 62 3.38 4.46 -11.13
CA GLY A 62 3.13 4.26 -12.56
C GLY A 62 4.03 3.24 -13.24
N ASN A 63 4.87 2.52 -12.47
CA ASN A 63 5.65 1.38 -12.95
C ASN A 63 5.19 0.10 -12.25
N THR A 64 5.30 -1.04 -12.93
CA THR A 64 4.96 -2.35 -12.39
C THR A 64 6.22 -3.08 -11.94
N TYR A 65 6.22 -3.55 -10.69
CA TYR A 65 7.32 -4.27 -10.06
C TYR A 65 6.86 -5.63 -9.56
N SER A 66 7.66 -6.67 -9.76
CA SER A 66 7.43 -8.00 -9.18
C SER A 66 8.45 -8.35 -8.09
N LYS A 67 9.29 -7.37 -7.72
CA LYS A 67 10.40 -7.55 -6.80
C LYS A 67 10.51 -6.33 -5.88
N MET A 68 11.14 -6.52 -4.72
CA MET A 68 11.39 -5.46 -3.76
C MET A 68 12.73 -5.63 -3.05
N LEU A 69 13.16 -4.57 -2.39
CA LEU A 69 14.29 -4.54 -1.46
C LEU A 69 13.80 -4.00 -0.11
N ILE A 70 14.30 -4.57 0.98
CA ILE A 70 13.99 -4.09 2.34
C ILE A 70 15.25 -3.42 2.91
N SER A 71 15.10 -2.25 3.52
CA SER A 71 16.19 -1.58 4.24
C SER A 71 16.32 -2.11 5.66
N SER A 72 17.53 -2.09 6.23
CA SER A 72 17.80 -2.30 7.66
C SER A 72 16.95 -1.39 8.56
N ASN A 73 16.52 -0.25 8.05
CA ASN A 73 15.67 0.72 8.74
C ASN A 73 14.16 0.43 8.58
N GLY A 74 13.79 -0.71 7.98
CA GLY A 74 12.43 -1.23 7.94
C GLY A 74 11.52 -0.65 6.85
N TYR A 75 12.03 0.17 5.94
CA TYR A 75 11.27 0.60 4.76
C TYR A 75 11.53 -0.32 3.55
N VAL A 76 10.57 -0.34 2.63
CA VAL A 76 10.62 -1.13 1.39
C VAL A 76 10.78 -0.19 0.19
N THR A 77 11.57 -0.61 -0.78
CA THR A 77 11.68 0.03 -2.10
C THR A 77 11.51 -0.99 -3.21
N PHE A 78 11.10 -0.52 -4.39
CA PHE A 78 10.73 -1.31 -5.56
C PHE A 78 11.58 -0.93 -6.77
#